data_AF-A0A1Y1UKT5-F1
#
_entry.id   AF-A0A1Y1UKT5-F1
#
_cell.length_a   1.000
_cell.length_b   1.000
_cell.length_c   1.000
_cell.angle_alpha   90.00
_cell.angle_beta   90.00
_cell.angle_gamma   90.00
#
_symmetry.space_group_name_H-M   'P 1'
#
loop_
_entity.id
_entity.type
_entity.pdbx_description
1 polymer ?
#
loop_
_entity_poly.entity_id
_entity_poly.type
_entity_poly.pdbx_seq_one_letter_code
_entity_poly.pdbx_strand_id
1 'polypeptide(L)'
;MAAMLKEKIDELIEFIKYCIDNNTDTQAFEKRLNESNYNKFRMKLNQDNKFDVLTCAIGTVEKESENTKNIILCIIRYFDYKELNYTFKIDGDVKIPLFDAMIKEQFLLAHSLMRMGANTNYVNNEGVNLISFIQKYYIEKVDIVKILKFLENFDNENLDKNIESFIIMLIESKNEEMLKRVLNYKLKDKNFIYIIKFLTCFKYRIPLTNNQIYELKYGEKNRY
;
A
#
# COMPACT_ATOMS: atom_id res chain seq x y z
N MET A 1 6.33 0.77 34.12
CA MET A 1 5.72 1.67 33.12
C MET A 1 5.74 1.05 31.72
N ALA A 2 6.89 0.59 31.19
CA ALA A 2 6.96 -0.07 29.88
C ALA A 2 6.13 -1.38 29.79
N ALA A 3 6.19 -2.26 30.80
CA ALA A 3 5.40 -3.51 30.82
C ALA A 3 3.88 -3.26 30.77
N MET A 4 3.40 -2.27 31.54
CA MET A 4 1.99 -1.87 31.57
C MET A 4 1.52 -1.26 30.24
N LEU A 5 2.40 -0.54 29.53
CA LEU A 5 2.06 0.02 28.22
C LEU A 5 1.96 -1.08 27.15
N LYS A 6 2.86 -2.07 27.18
CA LYS A 6 2.80 -3.22 26.28
C LYS A 6 1.52 -4.03 26.47
N GLU A 7 1.16 -4.34 27.72
CA GLU A 7 -0.09 -5.06 28.03
C GLU A 7 -1.32 -4.31 27.49
N LYS A 8 -1.39 -2.99 27.66
CA LYS A 8 -2.48 -2.16 27.12
C LYS A 8 -2.50 -2.12 25.60
N ILE A 9 -1.33 -2.18 24.96
CA ILE A 9 -1.18 -2.28 23.51
C ILE A 9 -1.73 -3.61 23.00
N ASP A 10 -1.34 -4.71 23.64
CA ASP A 10 -1.79 -6.06 23.28
C ASP A 10 -3.32 -6.18 23.45
N GLU A 11 -3.87 -5.67 24.57
CA GLU A 11 -5.32 -5.55 24.81
C GLU A 11 -6.04 -4.76 23.70
N LEU A 12 -5.46 -3.64 23.25
CA LEU A 12 -6.04 -2.83 22.17
C LEU A 12 -6.07 -3.59 20.85
N ILE A 13 -5.00 -4.32 20.51
CA ILE A 13 -4.96 -5.12 19.28
C ILE A 13 -5.93 -6.29 19.33
N GLU A 14 -6.03 -6.98 20.47
CA GLU A 14 -7.03 -8.03 20.65
C GLU A 14 -8.46 -7.48 20.55
N PHE A 15 -8.72 -6.31 21.12
CA PHE A 15 -10.00 -5.62 20.99
C PHE A 15 -10.32 -5.27 19.53
N ILE A 16 -9.36 -4.68 18.79
CA ILE A 16 -9.53 -4.35 17.37
C ILE A 16 -9.82 -5.61 16.56
N LYS A 17 -9.02 -6.67 16.75
CA LYS A 17 -9.19 -7.95 16.07
C LYS A 17 -10.57 -8.54 16.35
N TYR A 18 -10.97 -8.60 17.62
CA TYR A 18 -12.30 -9.06 18.03
C TYR A 18 -13.40 -8.28 17.32
N CYS A 19 -13.29 -6.96 17.24
CA CYS A 19 -14.30 -6.14 16.56
C CYS A 19 -14.37 -6.39 15.05
N ILE A 20 -13.23 -6.61 14.40
CA ILE A 20 -13.15 -6.95 12.97
C ILE A 20 -13.75 -8.34 12.73
N ASP A 21 -13.34 -9.35 13.49
CA ASP A 21 -13.78 -10.74 13.35
C ASP A 21 -15.31 -10.89 13.58
N ASN A 22 -15.87 -10.08 14.48
CA ASN A 22 -17.31 -10.06 14.76
C ASN A 22 -18.09 -9.06 13.88
N ASN A 23 -17.45 -8.44 12.89
CA ASN A 23 -18.05 -7.43 12.02
C ASN A 23 -18.81 -6.34 12.81
N THR A 24 -18.20 -5.85 13.89
CA THR A 24 -18.78 -4.84 14.77
C THR A 24 -19.06 -3.57 13.97
N ASP A 25 -20.25 -2.99 14.13
CA ASP A 25 -20.60 -1.72 13.50
C ASP A 25 -19.60 -0.60 13.87
N THR A 26 -19.28 0.27 12.91
CA THR A 26 -18.26 1.31 13.09
C THR A 26 -18.61 2.29 14.21
N GLN A 27 -19.89 2.64 14.41
CA GLN A 27 -20.31 3.53 15.51
C GLN A 27 -20.17 2.82 16.86
N ALA A 28 -20.52 1.53 16.92
CA ALA A 28 -20.34 0.72 18.11
C ALA A 28 -18.86 0.55 18.48
N PHE A 29 -17.99 0.36 17.48
CA PHE A 29 -16.55 0.33 17.66
C PHE A 29 -16.03 1.66 18.21
N GLU A 30 -16.40 2.79 17.59
CA GLU A 30 -15.97 4.12 18.02
C GLU A 30 -16.44 4.45 19.43
N LYS A 31 -17.67 4.07 19.80
CA LYS A 31 -18.17 4.23 21.17
C LYS A 31 -17.32 3.45 22.18
N ARG A 32 -17.07 2.16 21.93
CA ARG A 32 -16.24 1.32 22.81
C ARG A 32 -14.79 1.81 22.87
N LEU A 33 -14.27 2.34 21.77
CA LEU A 33 -12.94 2.92 21.71
C LEU A 33 -12.85 4.22 22.54
N ASN A 34 -13.90 5.03 22.58
CA ASN A 34 -13.97 6.22 23.44
C ASN A 34 -14.17 5.89 24.93
N GLU A 35 -14.92 4.83 25.23
CA GLU A 35 -15.10 4.32 26.61
C GLU A 35 -13.82 3.68 27.16
N SER A 36 -12.99 3.13 26.27
CA SER A 36 -11.66 2.65 26.62
C SER A 36 -10.68 3.82 26.73
N ASN A 37 -9.97 3.89 27.85
CA ASN A 37 -9.06 5.00 28.14
C ASN A 37 -7.76 4.98 27.31
N TYR A 38 -7.73 4.37 26.12
CA TYR A 38 -6.53 4.18 25.29
C TYR A 38 -5.90 5.52 24.84
N ASN A 39 -6.71 6.55 24.62
CA ASN A 39 -6.28 7.93 24.36
C ASN A 39 -5.21 8.46 25.33
N LYS A 40 -5.28 8.05 26.60
CA LYS A 40 -4.40 8.56 27.66
C LYS A 40 -2.96 8.06 27.53
N PHE A 41 -2.72 7.04 26.72
CA PHE A 41 -1.43 6.34 26.64
C PHE A 41 -0.56 6.75 25.43
N ARG A 42 -0.95 7.78 24.65
CA ARG A 42 -0.23 8.24 23.44
C ARG A 42 0.22 7.07 22.54
N MET A 43 -0.67 6.10 22.33
CA MET A 43 -0.33 4.78 21.75
C MET A 43 -0.05 4.77 20.24
N LYS A 44 -0.18 5.92 19.58
CA LYS A 44 -0.10 6.07 18.12
C LYS A 44 1.24 5.60 17.53
N LEU A 45 2.35 6.11 18.07
CA LEU A 45 3.70 5.80 17.62
C LEU A 45 4.59 5.75 18.86
N ASN A 46 5.06 4.56 19.22
CA ASN A 46 6.04 4.42 20.29
C ASN A 46 7.34 3.83 19.75
N GLN A 47 8.31 4.72 19.45
CA GLN A 47 9.64 4.35 18.98
C GLN A 47 10.41 3.55 20.03
N ASP A 48 10.16 3.81 21.32
CA ASP A 48 10.79 3.10 22.43
C ASP A 48 10.15 1.72 22.71
N ASN A 49 8.99 1.39 22.10
CA ASN A 49 8.26 0.14 22.34
C ASN A 49 7.77 -0.61 21.08
N LYS A 50 8.38 -0.41 19.90
CA LYS A 50 8.15 -1.26 18.71
C LYS A 50 6.68 -1.45 18.32
N PHE A 51 5.83 -0.44 18.50
CA PHE A 51 4.41 -0.57 18.19
C PHE A 51 3.82 0.63 17.43
N ASP A 52 2.94 0.32 16.48
CA ASP A 52 2.12 1.25 15.72
C ASP A 52 0.72 0.65 15.52
N VAL A 53 -0.29 1.28 16.13
CA VAL A 53 -1.68 0.75 16.15
C VAL A 53 -2.19 0.52 14.73
N LEU A 54 -1.93 1.46 13.82
CA LEU A 54 -2.42 1.41 12.45
C LEU A 54 -1.90 0.17 11.71
N THR A 55 -0.58 -0.03 11.64
CA THR A 55 0.00 -1.18 10.92
C THR A 55 -0.32 -2.51 11.60
N CYS A 56 -0.45 -2.54 12.92
CA CYS A 56 -0.93 -3.73 13.63
C CYS A 56 -2.39 -4.05 13.28
N ALA A 57 -3.28 -3.05 13.27
CA ALA A 57 -4.68 -3.22 12.91
C ALA A 57 -4.84 -3.69 11.45
N ILE A 58 -4.10 -3.12 10.50
CA ILE A 58 -3.99 -3.62 9.12
C ILE A 58 -3.56 -5.09 9.10
N GLY A 59 -2.60 -5.43 9.97
CA GLY A 59 -2.10 -6.77 10.18
C GLY A 59 -3.17 -7.79 10.56
N THR A 60 -4.13 -7.40 11.39
CA THR A 60 -5.21 -8.27 11.91
C THR A 60 -6.31 -8.61 10.89
N VAL A 61 -6.39 -7.87 9.78
CA VAL A 61 -7.43 -8.10 8.77
C VAL A 61 -7.08 -9.31 7.90
N GLU A 62 -7.85 -10.39 8.07
CA GLU A 62 -7.75 -11.60 7.24
C GLU A 62 -8.54 -11.48 5.94
N LYS A 63 -9.72 -10.84 5.99
CA LYS A 63 -10.58 -10.60 4.83
C LYS A 63 -11.12 -9.18 4.86
N GLU A 64 -10.86 -8.43 3.79
CA GLU A 64 -11.34 -7.06 3.69
C GLU A 64 -12.86 -6.99 3.48
N SER A 65 -13.50 -6.06 4.17
CA SER A 65 -14.87 -5.63 3.97
C SER A 65 -14.96 -4.11 4.13
N GLU A 66 -16.06 -3.52 3.63
CA GLU A 66 -16.33 -2.09 3.80
C GLU A 66 -16.32 -1.67 5.28
N ASN A 67 -16.87 -2.52 6.15
CA ASN A 67 -16.88 -2.27 7.59
C ASN A 67 -15.48 -2.36 8.20
N THR A 68 -14.68 -3.36 7.82
CA THR A 68 -13.29 -3.49 8.28
C THR A 68 -12.46 -2.26 7.91
N LYS A 69 -12.58 -1.80 6.66
CA LYS A 69 -11.97 -0.55 6.20
C LYS A 69 -12.40 0.62 7.09
N ASN A 70 -13.69 0.76 7.36
CA ASN A 70 -14.22 1.86 8.18
C ASN A 70 -13.72 1.83 9.64
N ILE A 71 -13.52 0.65 10.22
CA ILE A 71 -12.86 0.47 11.52
C ILE A 71 -11.43 1.00 11.47
N ILE A 72 -10.64 0.61 10.45
CA ILE A 72 -9.26 1.12 10.31
C ILE A 72 -9.25 2.65 10.11
N LEU A 73 -10.17 3.20 9.33
CA LEU A 73 -10.31 4.65 9.18
C LEU A 73 -10.70 5.35 10.50
N CYS A 74 -11.49 4.69 11.35
CA CYS A 74 -11.80 5.18 12.70
C CYS A 74 -10.53 5.26 13.56
N ILE A 75 -9.67 4.24 13.53
CA ILE A 75 -8.37 4.23 14.22
C ILE A 75 -7.50 5.42 13.78
N ILE A 76 -7.40 5.67 12.47
CA ILE A 76 -6.63 6.78 11.91
C ILE A 76 -7.10 8.12 12.47
N ARG A 77 -8.43 8.34 12.56
CA ARG A 77 -9.02 9.56 13.12
C ARG A 77 -8.83 9.67 14.63
N TYR A 78 -9.12 8.60 15.36
CA TYR A 78 -9.08 8.57 16.82
C TYR A 78 -7.67 8.84 17.36
N PHE A 79 -6.64 8.26 16.74
CA PHE A 79 -5.25 8.50 17.09
C PHE A 79 -4.60 9.68 16.33
N ASP A 80 -5.39 10.47 15.59
CA ASP A 80 -4.97 11.69 14.88
C ASP A 80 -3.77 11.49 13.92
N TYR A 81 -3.73 10.42 13.14
CA TYR A 81 -2.67 10.18 12.13
C TYR A 81 -2.65 11.28 11.06
N LYS A 82 -1.65 12.17 11.15
CA LYS A 82 -1.47 13.34 10.25
C LYS A 82 -0.69 13.02 8.98
N GLU A 83 0.17 12.02 9.05
CA GLU A 83 0.99 11.55 7.94
C GLU A 83 0.92 10.03 7.88
N LEU A 84 0.81 9.50 6.66
CA LEU A 84 0.71 8.05 6.38
C LEU A 84 1.96 7.52 5.65
N ASN A 85 2.88 8.40 5.29
CA ASN A 85 4.15 8.10 4.63
C ASN A 85 5.25 7.92 5.67
N TYR A 86 5.17 6.86 6.46
CA TYR A 86 6.17 6.56 7.47
C TYR A 86 6.55 5.09 7.45
N THR A 87 7.68 4.80 8.10
CA THR A 87 8.16 3.43 8.30
C THR A 87 8.27 3.15 9.77
N PHE A 88 7.84 1.96 10.15
CA PHE A 88 7.94 1.46 11.49
C PHE A 88 8.59 0.07 11.49
N LYS A 89 9.22 -0.35 12.60
CA LYS A 89 9.78 -1.70 12.76
C LYS A 89 9.18 -2.37 13.99
N ILE A 90 8.49 -3.49 13.79
CA ILE A 90 7.93 -4.34 14.84
C ILE A 90 8.67 -5.67 14.80
N ASP A 91 9.42 -5.99 15.85
CA ASP A 91 10.15 -7.26 15.97
C ASP A 91 11.02 -7.65 14.76
N GLY A 92 11.59 -6.65 14.08
CA GLY A 92 12.45 -6.83 12.91
C GLY A 92 11.70 -6.74 11.57
N ASP A 93 10.37 -6.83 11.58
CA ASP A 93 9.53 -6.60 10.41
C ASP A 93 9.35 -5.11 10.16
N VAL A 94 9.68 -4.69 8.94
CA VAL A 94 9.39 -3.34 8.47
C VAL A 94 7.90 -3.26 8.14
N LYS A 95 7.26 -2.18 8.58
CA LYS A 95 5.85 -1.87 8.36
C LYS A 95 5.71 -0.48 7.75
N ILE A 96 4.89 -0.38 6.72
CA ILE A 96 4.54 0.86 6.01
C ILE A 96 3.05 0.74 5.69
N PRO A 97 2.16 1.59 6.25
CA PRO A 97 0.71 1.38 6.22
C PRO A 97 0.14 1.05 4.83
N LEU A 98 0.50 1.85 3.83
CA LEU A 98 0.03 1.63 2.46
C LEU A 98 0.58 0.33 1.86
N PHE A 99 1.86 0.03 2.10
CA PHE A 99 2.47 -1.18 1.55
C PHE A 99 1.87 -2.43 2.19
N ASP A 100 1.71 -2.44 3.52
CA ASP A 100 1.06 -3.52 4.27
C ASP A 100 -0.37 -3.79 3.77
N ALA A 101 -1.16 -2.74 3.51
CA ALA A 101 -2.49 -2.89 2.93
C ALA A 101 -2.44 -3.50 1.51
N MET A 102 -1.52 -3.02 0.66
CA MET A 102 -1.39 -3.51 -0.72
C MET A 102 -0.94 -4.98 -0.81
N ILE A 103 0.04 -5.39 0.01
CA ILE A 103 0.53 -6.79 0.01
C ILE A 103 -0.50 -7.78 0.56
N LYS A 104 -1.39 -7.31 1.44
CA LYS A 104 -2.51 -8.09 1.98
C LYS A 104 -3.74 -8.03 1.08
N GLU A 105 -3.63 -7.41 -0.09
CA GLU A 105 -4.73 -7.22 -1.05
C GLU A 105 -5.94 -6.48 -0.46
N GLN A 106 -5.71 -5.64 0.55
CA GLN A 106 -6.72 -4.77 1.18
C GLN A 106 -6.88 -3.49 0.35
N PHE A 107 -7.37 -3.65 -0.88
CA PHE A 107 -7.39 -2.57 -1.87
C PHE A 107 -8.41 -1.46 -1.58
N LEU A 108 -9.51 -1.74 -0.86
CA LEU A 108 -10.44 -0.68 -0.45
C LEU A 108 -9.79 0.25 0.60
N LEU A 109 -9.03 -0.33 1.51
CA LEU A 109 -8.24 0.40 2.48
C LEU A 109 -7.07 1.12 1.82
N ALA A 110 -6.29 0.44 0.97
CA ALA A 110 -5.19 1.08 0.24
C ALA A 110 -5.68 2.29 -0.55
N HIS A 111 -6.82 2.17 -1.23
CA HIS A 111 -7.46 3.29 -1.92
C HIS A 111 -7.76 4.46 -0.98
N SER A 112 -8.30 4.18 0.21
CA SER A 112 -8.62 5.20 1.20
C SER A 112 -7.37 5.86 1.79
N LEU A 113 -6.33 5.08 2.08
CA LEU A 113 -5.03 5.60 2.55
C LEU A 113 -4.41 6.54 1.51
N MET A 114 -4.46 6.18 0.22
CA MET A 114 -3.97 7.04 -0.86
C MET A 114 -4.74 8.35 -0.97
N ARG A 115 -6.07 8.32 -0.83
CA ARG A 115 -6.91 9.54 -0.76
C ARG A 115 -6.60 10.43 0.45
N MET A 116 -6.05 9.85 1.50
CA MET A 116 -5.58 10.55 2.69
C MET A 116 -4.11 11.00 2.60
N GLY A 117 -3.46 10.83 1.44
CA GLY A 117 -2.11 11.32 1.18
C GLY A 117 -0.99 10.26 1.30
N ALA A 118 -1.31 8.99 1.50
CA ALA A 118 -0.31 7.92 1.41
C ALA A 118 0.18 7.76 -0.04
N ASN A 119 1.49 7.62 -0.23
CA ASN A 119 2.15 7.68 -1.52
C ASN A 119 2.76 6.32 -1.90
N THR A 120 2.38 5.78 -3.07
CA THR A 120 2.93 4.52 -3.60
C THR A 120 4.42 4.63 -3.95
N ASN A 121 4.92 5.85 -4.14
CA ASN A 121 6.32 6.16 -4.44
C ASN A 121 7.12 6.52 -3.19
N TYR A 122 6.55 6.33 -1.99
CA TYR A 122 7.28 6.54 -0.75
C TYR A 122 8.52 5.64 -0.73
N VAL A 123 9.65 6.25 -0.33
CA VAL A 123 10.92 5.56 -0.11
C VAL A 123 11.35 5.91 1.30
N ASN A 124 11.59 4.90 2.13
CA ASN A 124 12.01 5.15 3.49
C ASN A 124 13.49 5.58 3.57
N ASN A 125 13.96 5.94 4.76
CA ASN A 125 15.35 6.36 5.01
C ASN A 125 16.40 5.28 4.70
N GLU A 126 15.99 4.02 4.51
CA GLU A 126 16.86 2.90 4.12
C GLU A 126 16.82 2.64 2.60
N GLY A 127 16.13 3.47 1.82
CA GLY A 127 15.96 3.28 0.38
C GLY A 127 14.92 2.23 0.01
N VAL A 128 14.10 1.76 0.96
CA VAL A 128 13.08 0.73 0.72
C VAL A 128 11.81 1.37 0.15
N ASN A 129 11.52 1.02 -1.10
CA ASN A 129 10.27 1.31 -1.82
C ASN A 129 9.33 0.07 -1.86
N LEU A 130 8.12 0.21 -2.41
CA LEU A 130 7.12 -0.87 -2.46
C LEU A 130 7.67 -2.17 -3.06
N ILE A 131 8.41 -2.10 -4.17
CA ILE A 131 8.92 -3.31 -4.83
C ILE A 131 9.99 -3.98 -3.97
N SER A 132 10.99 -3.21 -3.50
CA SER A 132 12.03 -3.76 -2.62
C SER A 132 11.46 -4.30 -1.31
N PHE A 133 10.38 -3.71 -0.81
CA PHE A 133 9.63 -4.19 0.35
C PHE A 133 9.00 -5.56 0.08
N ILE A 134 8.30 -5.72 -1.06
CA ILE A 134 7.73 -7.01 -1.46
C ILE A 134 8.84 -8.04 -1.65
N GLN A 135 9.94 -7.69 -2.32
CA GLN A 135 11.06 -8.62 -2.52
C GLN A 135 11.69 -9.11 -1.22
N LYS A 136 11.93 -8.19 -0.28
CA LYS A 136 12.66 -8.48 0.95
C LYS A 136 11.84 -9.28 1.95
N TYR A 137 10.52 -9.07 1.97
CA TYR A 137 9.67 -9.59 3.05
C TYR A 137 8.53 -10.50 2.57
N TYR A 138 8.15 -10.46 1.28
CA TYR A 138 6.88 -11.05 0.80
C TYR A 138 6.94 -11.67 -0.61
N ILE A 139 8.13 -12.00 -1.12
CA ILE A 139 8.35 -12.37 -2.54
C ILE A 139 7.49 -13.55 -3.02
N GLU A 140 7.17 -14.50 -2.15
CA GLU A 140 6.37 -15.69 -2.47
C GLU A 140 4.87 -15.52 -2.19
N LYS A 141 4.46 -14.44 -1.49
CA LYS A 141 3.10 -14.29 -0.96
C LYS A 141 2.25 -13.28 -1.74
N VAL A 142 2.85 -12.49 -2.63
CA VAL A 142 2.17 -11.36 -3.27
C VAL A 142 2.03 -11.58 -4.78
N ASP A 143 0.80 -11.43 -5.27
CA ASP A 143 0.55 -11.33 -6.71
C ASP A 143 0.76 -9.87 -7.17
N ILE A 144 1.94 -9.63 -7.74
CA ILE A 144 2.33 -8.31 -8.26
C ILE A 144 1.38 -7.79 -9.33
N VAL A 145 0.67 -8.67 -10.05
CA VAL A 145 -0.31 -8.28 -11.08
C VAL A 145 -1.56 -7.72 -10.45
N LYS A 146 -2.00 -8.21 -9.28
CA LYS A 146 -3.14 -7.63 -8.57
C LYS A 146 -2.84 -6.22 -8.07
N ILE A 147 -1.64 -5.99 -7.57
CA ILE A 147 -1.18 -4.64 -7.19
C ILE A 147 -1.23 -3.71 -8.41
N LEU A 148 -0.70 -4.16 -9.54
CA LEU A 148 -0.72 -3.36 -10.77
C LEU A 148 -2.15 -3.06 -11.24
N LYS A 149 -3.05 -4.05 -11.22
CA LYS A 149 -4.47 -3.84 -11.54
C LYS A 149 -5.15 -2.85 -10.60
N PHE A 150 -4.84 -2.91 -9.31
CA PHE A 150 -5.33 -1.94 -8.34
C PHE A 150 -4.87 -0.52 -8.72
N LEU A 151 -3.58 -0.35 -9.01
CA LEU A 151 -3.03 0.94 -9.42
C LEU A 151 -3.68 1.46 -10.71
N GLU A 152 -3.97 0.57 -11.68
CA GLU A 152 -4.64 0.92 -12.95
C GLU A 152 -6.07 1.42 -12.79
N ASN A 153 -6.79 0.93 -11.78
CA ASN A 153 -8.18 1.31 -11.51
C ASN A 153 -8.30 2.43 -10.47
N PHE A 154 -7.17 2.92 -9.95
CA PHE A 154 -7.17 4.01 -8.98
C PHE A 154 -7.45 5.34 -9.72
N ASP A 155 -8.62 5.93 -9.48
CA ASP A 155 -9.01 7.22 -10.04
C ASP A 155 -8.15 8.34 -9.45
N ASN A 156 -7.10 8.72 -10.19
CA ASN A 156 -6.13 9.73 -9.78
C ASN A 156 -5.66 10.49 -11.00
N GLU A 157 -5.60 11.82 -10.86
CA GLU A 157 -4.98 12.74 -11.82
C GLU A 157 -3.53 12.36 -12.18
N ASN A 158 -2.88 11.51 -11.35
CA ASN A 158 -1.52 11.00 -11.52
C ASN A 158 -1.43 9.49 -11.85
N LEU A 159 -2.49 8.88 -12.38
CA LEU A 159 -2.55 7.45 -12.71
C LEU A 159 -1.33 6.97 -13.50
N ASP A 160 -1.04 7.62 -14.63
CA ASP A 160 0.10 7.29 -15.49
C ASP A 160 1.43 7.34 -14.74
N LYS A 161 1.63 8.36 -13.91
CA LYS A 161 2.86 8.56 -13.13
C LYS A 161 3.05 7.46 -12.07
N ASN A 162 1.97 7.01 -11.44
CA ASN A 162 2.03 5.92 -10.45
C ASN A 162 2.38 4.58 -11.10
N ILE A 163 1.77 4.28 -12.26
CA ILE A 163 2.07 3.06 -13.02
C ILE A 163 3.50 3.10 -13.55
N GLU A 164 3.93 4.22 -14.11
CA GLU A 164 5.31 4.41 -14.59
C GLU A 164 6.33 4.22 -13.47
N SER A 165 6.12 4.86 -12.32
CA SER A 165 6.97 4.71 -11.15
C SER A 165 7.02 3.25 -10.68
N PHE A 166 5.87 2.57 -10.62
CA PHE A 166 5.79 1.15 -10.28
C PHE A 166 6.62 0.28 -11.24
N ILE A 167 6.53 0.53 -12.55
CA ILE A 167 7.31 -0.17 -13.57
C ILE A 167 8.81 0.12 -13.40
N ILE A 168 9.19 1.38 -13.18
CA ILE A 168 10.60 1.77 -12.95
C ILE A 168 11.15 1.04 -11.73
N MET A 169 10.45 1.12 -10.59
CA MET A 169 10.82 0.41 -9.37
C MET A 169 10.99 -1.09 -9.63
N LEU A 170 10.11 -1.71 -10.43
CA LEU A 170 10.20 -3.12 -10.77
C LEU A 170 11.44 -3.47 -11.59
N ILE A 171 11.79 -2.65 -12.59
CA ILE A 171 12.97 -2.85 -13.44
C ILE A 171 14.27 -2.58 -12.64
N GLU A 172 14.27 -1.60 -11.75
CA GLU A 172 15.41 -1.30 -10.85
C GLU A 172 15.65 -2.40 -9.83
N SER A 173 14.58 -3.05 -9.38
CA SER A 173 14.63 -4.15 -8.43
C SER A 173 15.32 -5.43 -8.96
N LYS A 174 15.53 -5.51 -10.29
CA LYS A 174 16.14 -6.66 -10.99
C LYS A 174 15.45 -8.01 -10.73
N ASN A 175 14.19 -8.03 -10.29
CA ASN A 175 13.44 -9.28 -10.12
C ASN A 175 12.76 -9.68 -11.43
N GLU A 176 13.46 -10.52 -12.18
CA GLU A 176 13.03 -11.01 -13.48
C GLU A 176 11.70 -11.76 -13.43
N GLU A 177 11.40 -12.46 -12.35
CA GLU A 177 10.17 -13.24 -12.23
C GLU A 177 8.94 -12.34 -12.11
N MET A 178 9.00 -11.35 -11.21
CA MET A 178 7.94 -10.34 -11.11
C MET A 178 7.79 -9.53 -12.41
N LEU A 179 8.92 -9.21 -13.05
CA LEU A 179 8.94 -8.53 -14.33
C LEU A 179 8.25 -9.34 -15.44
N LYS A 180 8.55 -10.65 -15.53
CA LYS A 180 7.90 -11.58 -16.47
C LYS A 180 6.40 -11.67 -16.23
N ARG A 181 5.95 -11.73 -14.97
CA ARG A 181 4.52 -11.75 -14.62
C ARG A 181 3.79 -10.49 -15.09
N VAL A 182 4.36 -9.31 -14.82
CA VAL A 182 3.79 -8.03 -15.28
C VAL A 182 3.78 -7.93 -16.80
N LEU A 183 4.86 -8.35 -17.47
CA LEU A 183 4.94 -8.33 -18.94
C LEU A 183 3.89 -9.25 -19.58
N ASN A 184 3.76 -10.48 -19.08
CA ASN A 184 2.76 -11.44 -19.55
C ASN A 184 1.33 -10.92 -19.39
N TYR A 185 1.04 -10.19 -18.31
CA TYR A 185 -0.25 -9.54 -18.11
C TYR A 185 -0.52 -8.47 -19.18
N LYS A 186 0.41 -7.52 -19.38
CA LYS A 186 0.23 -6.41 -20.33
C LYS A 186 0.14 -6.85 -21.78
N LEU A 187 0.90 -7.87 -22.19
CA LEU A 187 0.81 -8.45 -23.53
C LEU A 187 -0.58 -9.04 -23.82
N LYS A 188 -1.22 -9.64 -22.81
CA LYS A 188 -2.58 -10.21 -22.95
C LYS A 188 -3.67 -9.14 -22.99
N ASP A 189 -3.51 -8.04 -22.25
CA ASP A 189 -4.52 -6.97 -22.13
C ASP A 189 -4.51 -5.97 -23.31
N LYS A 190 -3.64 -6.16 -24.32
CA LYS A 190 -3.50 -5.32 -25.54
C LYS A 190 -3.34 -3.81 -25.29
N ASN A 191 -3.00 -3.37 -24.08
CA ASN A 191 -2.79 -1.95 -23.80
C ASN A 191 -1.40 -1.51 -24.28
N PHE A 192 -1.32 -1.25 -25.60
CA PHE A 192 -0.10 -0.91 -26.35
C PHE A 192 0.72 0.18 -25.67
N ILE A 193 0.08 1.17 -25.03
CA ILE A 193 0.77 2.29 -24.39
C ILE A 193 1.66 1.80 -23.26
N TYR A 194 1.13 0.95 -22.36
CA TYR A 194 1.91 0.43 -21.24
C TYR A 194 3.00 -0.55 -21.68
N ILE A 195 2.77 -1.33 -22.75
CA ILE A 195 3.81 -2.20 -23.32
C ILE A 195 4.97 -1.34 -23.83
N ILE A 196 4.71 -0.26 -24.57
CA ILE A 196 5.77 0.61 -25.08
C ILE A 196 6.48 1.36 -23.94
N LYS A 197 5.75 1.93 -22.97
CA LYS A 197 6.36 2.54 -21.77
C LYS A 197 7.26 1.55 -21.05
N PHE A 198 6.79 0.33 -20.85
CA PHE A 198 7.55 -0.71 -20.18
C PHE A 198 8.81 -1.11 -20.96
N LEU A 199 8.70 -1.38 -22.26
CA LEU A 199 9.84 -1.77 -23.10
C LEU A 199 10.88 -0.67 -23.21
N THR A 200 10.45 0.59 -23.25
CA THR A 200 11.34 1.77 -23.29
C THR A 200 12.01 1.98 -21.95
N CYS A 201 11.30 1.87 -20.83
CA CYS A 201 11.90 1.81 -19.50
C CYS A 201 12.90 0.64 -19.37
N PHE A 202 12.56 -0.54 -19.87
CA PHE A 202 13.42 -1.71 -19.76
C PHE A 202 14.72 -1.54 -20.55
N LYS A 203 14.63 -1.00 -21.78
CA LYS A 203 15.77 -0.81 -22.67
C LYS A 203 16.63 0.41 -22.33
N TYR A 204 16.00 1.52 -21.95
CA TYR A 204 16.65 2.83 -21.83
C TYR A 204 16.57 3.46 -20.43
N ARG A 205 15.89 2.82 -19.47
CA ARG A 205 15.64 3.34 -18.12
C ARG A 205 14.86 4.67 -18.09
N ILE A 206 14.17 5.01 -19.19
CA ILE A 206 13.35 6.22 -19.31
C ILE A 206 12.05 5.84 -20.04
N PRO A 207 10.85 6.14 -19.48
CA PRO A 207 9.58 5.93 -20.17
C PRO A 207 9.41 6.95 -21.31
N LEU A 208 8.80 6.53 -22.41
CA LEU A 208 8.26 7.49 -23.38
C LEU A 208 7.02 8.19 -22.82
N THR A 209 6.87 9.47 -23.17
CA THR A 209 5.65 10.24 -22.88
C THR A 209 4.46 9.71 -23.69
N ASN A 210 3.24 9.95 -23.22
CA ASN A 210 2.01 9.60 -23.95
C ASN A 210 2.00 10.15 -25.39
N ASN A 211 2.50 11.37 -25.59
CA ASN A 211 2.59 12.00 -26.91
C ASN A 211 3.56 11.25 -27.84
N GLN A 212 4.75 10.91 -27.36
CA GLN A 212 5.72 10.12 -28.14
C GLN A 212 5.16 8.73 -28.52
N ILE A 213 4.40 8.11 -27.62
CA ILE A 213 3.76 6.82 -27.89
C ILE A 213 2.63 6.97 -28.89
N TYR A 214 1.85 8.06 -28.81
CA TYR A 214 0.80 8.37 -29.77
C TYR A 214 1.39 8.57 -31.17
N GLU A 215 2.48 9.32 -31.30
CA GLU A 215 3.22 9.49 -32.55
C GLU A 215 3.74 8.16 -33.10
N LEU A 216 4.29 7.28 -32.25
CA LEU A 216 4.73 5.95 -32.67
C LEU A 216 3.56 5.07 -33.16
N LYS A 217 2.38 5.20 -32.55
CA LYS A 217 1.22 4.35 -32.87
C LYS A 217 0.43 4.85 -34.08
N TYR A 218 0.39 6.16 -34.31
CA TYR A 218 -0.51 6.78 -35.29
C TYR A 218 0.18 7.72 -36.28
N GLY A 219 1.41 8.17 -36.00
CA GLY A 219 2.15 9.13 -36.81
C GLY A 219 2.70 8.59 -38.14
N GLU A 220 2.82 7.28 -38.30
CA GLU A 220 3.21 6.68 -39.60
C GLU A 220 2.09 6.74 -40.66
N LYS A 221 0.83 7.00 -40.29
CA LYS A 221 -0.29 7.02 -41.25
C LYS A 221 -0.37 8.28 -42.14
N ASN A 222 0.42 9.32 -41.86
CA ASN A 222 0.34 10.61 -42.56
C ASN A 222 1.59 10.99 -43.35
N ARG A 223 2.45 10.02 -43.70
CA ARG A 223 3.55 10.24 -44.65
C ARG A 223 3.17 9.64 -46.00
N TYR A 224 2.37 10.36 -46.76
CA TYR A 224 2.23 10.20 -48.22
C TYR A 224 3.16 11.17 -48.92
#